data_AF-A0A3R7WKN3-F1
#
_entry.id   AF-A0A3R7WKN3-F1
#
_cell.length_a   1.000
_cell.length_b   1.000
_cell.length_c   1.000
_cell.angle_alpha   90.00
_cell.angle_beta   90.00
_cell.angle_gamma   90.00
#
_symmetry.space_group_name_H-M   'P 1'
#
loop_
_entity.id
_entity.type
_entity.pdbx_description
1 polymer ?
#
loop_
_entity_poly.entity_id
_entity_poly.type
_entity_poly.pdbx_seq_one_letter_code
_entity_poly.pdbx_strand_id
1 'polypeptide(L)'
;MLEINSLFAKMEGSDFKQVATMFKQHQTNVAQMATGNFAKGDSVFFVNSRSGQKVSGVVEKVMQKNVKVSTADGVWRVPATMLKAS
;
A
#
# COMPACT_ATOMS: atom_id res chain seq x y z
N MET A 1 -26.23 8.95 -1.16
CA MET A 1 -25.04 9.45 -1.88
C MET A 1 -24.95 10.98 -1.79
N LEU A 2 -24.95 11.59 -0.59
CA LEU A 2 -25.14 13.05 -0.45
C LEU A 2 -24.30 13.77 0.62
N GLU A 3 -23.77 13.08 1.64
CA GLU A 3 -23.00 13.75 2.71
C GLU A 3 -21.63 14.28 2.27
N ILE A 4 -20.90 13.53 1.45
CA ILE A 4 -19.58 13.97 0.98
C ILE A 4 -19.70 15.18 0.04
N ASN A 5 -20.69 15.17 -0.86
CA ASN A 5 -20.92 16.30 -1.77
C ASN A 5 -21.31 17.58 -1.03
N SER A 6 -22.12 17.48 0.03
CA SER A 6 -22.51 18.65 0.83
C SER A 6 -21.33 19.24 1.61
N LEU A 7 -20.40 18.40 2.06
CA LEU A 7 -19.15 18.83 2.67
C LEU A 7 -18.25 19.54 1.66
N PHE A 8 -18.04 18.96 0.47
CA PHE A 8 -17.25 19.57 -0.61
C PHE A 8 -17.78 20.93 -1.06
N ALA A 9 -19.10 21.12 -1.10
CA ALA A 9 -19.72 22.39 -1.44
C ALA A 9 -19.50 23.49 -0.40
N LYS A 10 -19.22 23.13 0.86
CA LYS A 10 -18.96 24.07 1.97
C LYS A 10 -17.47 24.37 2.18
N MET A 11 -16.58 23.74 1.41
CA MET A 11 -15.14 23.89 1.56
C MET A 11 -14.64 25.21 0.96
N GLU A 12 -13.78 25.90 1.69
CA GLU A 12 -13.02 27.04 1.16
C GLU A 12 -11.66 26.57 0.60
N GLY A 13 -10.94 27.47 -0.09
CA GLY A 13 -9.71 27.12 -0.83
C GLY A 13 -8.61 26.43 0.00
N SER A 14 -8.52 26.71 1.31
CA SER A 14 -7.61 26.03 2.25
C SER A 14 -8.04 24.59 2.56
N ASP A 15 -9.34 24.34 2.63
CA ASP A 15 -9.89 23.07 3.10
C ASP A 15 -9.66 21.95 2.09
N PHE A 16 -9.68 22.26 0.80
CA PHE A 16 -9.30 21.32 -0.25
C PHE A 16 -7.85 20.83 -0.10
N LYS A 17 -6.92 21.73 0.27
CA LYS A 17 -5.52 21.35 0.53
C LYS A 17 -5.42 20.47 1.78
N GLN A 18 -6.20 20.79 2.80
CA GLN A 18 -6.23 20.00 4.04
C GLN A 18 -6.78 18.59 3.79
N VAL A 19 -7.90 18.45 3.07
CA VAL A 19 -8.45 17.13 2.70
C VAL A 19 -7.49 16.34 1.83
N ALA A 20 -6.84 16.97 0.84
CA ALA A 20 -5.83 16.30 0.04
C ALA A 20 -4.64 15.79 0.90
N THR A 21 -4.25 16.56 1.91
CA THR A 21 -3.20 16.17 2.86
C THR A 21 -3.65 15.01 3.73
N MET A 22 -4.83 15.10 4.33
CA MET A 22 -5.41 14.03 5.15
C MET A 22 -5.58 12.73 4.36
N PHE A 23 -6.01 12.81 3.10
CA PHE A 23 -6.11 11.66 2.21
C PHE A 23 -4.75 10.98 1.99
N LYS A 24 -3.71 11.76 1.64
CA LYS A 24 -2.35 11.25 1.47
C LYS A 24 -1.79 10.65 2.77
N GLN A 25 -2.10 11.26 3.91
CA GLN A 25 -1.70 10.77 5.22
C GLN A 25 -2.39 9.44 5.53
N HIS A 26 -3.70 9.35 5.30
CA HIS A 26 -4.44 8.10 5.50
C HIS A 26 -3.88 6.97 4.61
N GLN A 27 -3.60 7.25 3.33
CA GLN A 27 -2.99 6.27 2.43
C GLN A 27 -1.62 5.81 2.93
N THR A 28 -0.84 6.74 3.51
CA THR A 28 0.47 6.42 4.11
C THR A 28 0.31 5.55 5.35
N ASN A 29 -0.63 5.87 6.23
CA ASN A 29 -0.88 5.12 7.46
C ASN A 29 -1.32 3.68 7.15
N VAL A 30 -2.21 3.49 6.18
CA VAL A 30 -2.66 2.14 5.75
C VAL A 30 -1.48 1.32 5.22
N ALA A 31 -0.62 1.94 4.41
CA ALA A 31 0.57 1.25 3.91
C ALA A 31 1.55 0.90 5.05
N GLN A 32 1.73 1.79 6.03
CA GLN A 32 2.59 1.54 7.20
C GLN A 32 2.05 0.42 8.09
N MET A 33 0.74 0.42 8.37
CA MET A 33 0.08 -0.66 9.10
C MET A 33 0.27 -2.01 8.39
N ALA A 34 0.12 -2.03 7.06
CA ALA A 34 0.36 -3.23 6.27
C ALA A 34 1.84 -3.67 6.32
N THR A 35 2.80 -2.75 6.26
CA THR A 35 4.23 -3.10 6.36
C THR A 35 4.61 -3.69 7.72
N GLY A 36 3.92 -3.29 8.79
CA GLY A 36 4.17 -3.82 10.15
C GLY A 36 3.85 -5.31 10.31
N ASN A 37 3.14 -5.90 9.35
CA ASN A 37 2.81 -7.33 9.34
C ASN A 37 3.90 -8.22 8.72
N PHE A 38 5.01 -7.62 8.26
CA PHE A 38 6.07 -8.35 7.55
C PHE A 38 7.44 -8.04 8.14
N ALA A 39 8.29 -9.06 8.21
CA ALA A 39 9.68 -8.99 8.61
C ALA A 39 10.59 -9.59 7.53
N LYS A 40 11.88 -9.24 7.58
CA LYS A 40 12.88 -9.85 6.70
C LYS A 40 12.94 -11.35 6.95
N GLY A 41 12.84 -12.15 5.89
CA GLY A 41 12.81 -13.61 5.95
C GLY A 41 11.41 -14.21 5.82
N ASP A 42 10.34 -13.42 5.93
CA ASP A 42 8.97 -13.92 5.80
C ASP A 42 8.70 -14.45 4.38
N SER A 43 8.00 -15.58 4.29
CA SER A 43 7.50 -16.11 3.03
C SER A 43 6.18 -15.43 2.68
N VAL A 44 6.15 -14.77 1.54
CA VAL A 44 5.01 -13.96 1.09
C VAL A 44 4.68 -14.24 -0.37
N PHE A 45 3.46 -13.90 -0.76
CA PHE A 45 3.07 -13.91 -2.16
C PHE A 45 2.26 -12.67 -2.52
N PHE A 46 2.26 -12.35 -3.80
CA PHE A 46 1.41 -11.32 -4.39
C PHE A 46 0.91 -11.78 -5.76
N VAL A 47 -0.13 -11.11 -6.25
CA VAL A 47 -0.63 -11.32 -7.61
C VAL A 47 -0.03 -10.23 -8.50
N ASN A 48 0.65 -10.63 -9.57
CA ASN A 48 1.16 -9.69 -10.57
C ASN A 48 -0.03 -9.04 -11.28
N SER A 49 -0.14 -7.71 -11.21
CA SER A 49 -1.25 -6.97 -11.81
C SER A 49 -1.28 -7.02 -13.34
N ARG A 50 -0.15 -7.30 -13.99
CA ARG A 50 -0.04 -7.38 -15.45
C ARG A 50 -0.35 -8.76 -15.98
N SER A 51 0.15 -9.81 -15.34
CA SER A 51 -0.03 -11.20 -15.81
C SER A 51 -1.12 -11.98 -15.06
N GLY A 52 -1.60 -11.48 -13.92
CA GLY A 52 -2.55 -12.18 -13.05
C GLY A 52 -1.95 -13.37 -12.29
N GLN A 53 -0.66 -13.64 -12.45
CA GLN A 53 -0.01 -14.80 -11.84
C GLN A 53 0.31 -14.56 -10.37
N LYS A 54 0.17 -15.61 -9.56
CA LYS A 54 0.65 -15.62 -8.17
C LYS A 54 2.15 -15.79 -8.17
N VAL A 55 2.86 -14.81 -7.60
CA VAL A 55 4.31 -14.82 -7.45
C VAL A 55 4.62 -14.95 -5.96
N SER A 56 5.36 -15.99 -5.60
CA SER A 56 5.81 -16.25 -4.24
C SER A 56 7.29 -15.89 -4.07
N GLY A 57 7.67 -15.49 -2.88
CA GLY A 57 9.06 -15.17 -2.56
C GLY A 57 9.28 -14.89 -1.08
N VAL A 58 10.46 -14.40 -0.76
CA VAL A 58 10.90 -14.11 0.61
C VAL A 58 11.17 -12.62 0.77
N VAL A 59 10.76 -12.05 1.89
CA VAL A 59 11.02 -10.63 2.19
C VAL A 59 12.51 -10.38 2.40
N GLU A 60 13.10 -9.55 1.54
CA GLU A 60 14.50 -9.12 1.65
C GLU A 60 14.63 -7.86 2.50
N LYS A 61 13.70 -6.90 2.32
CA LYS A 61 13.71 -5.61 3.03
C LYS A 61 12.32 -5.00 3.10
N VAL A 62 11.93 -4.56 4.30
CA VAL A 62 10.72 -3.75 4.51
C VAL A 62 11.08 -2.26 4.40
N MET A 63 10.33 -1.52 3.58
CA MET A 63 10.43 -0.07 3.41
C MET A 63 9.13 0.58 3.90
N GLN A 64 9.07 1.91 4.00
CA GLN A 64 7.93 2.62 4.63
C GLN A 64 6.53 2.27 4.08
N LYS A 65 6.41 1.92 2.79
CA LYS A 65 5.13 1.55 2.15
C LYS A 65 5.20 0.27 1.32
N ASN A 66 6.41 -0.19 1.06
CA ASN A 66 6.70 -1.24 0.10
C ASN A 66 7.59 -2.27 0.76
N VAL A 67 7.55 -3.48 0.24
CA VAL A 67 8.41 -4.55 0.67
C VAL A 67 9.16 -5.06 -0.56
N LYS A 68 10.46 -5.25 -0.40
CA LYS A 68 11.30 -5.89 -1.40
C LYS A 68 11.22 -7.40 -1.17
N VAL A 69 10.78 -8.12 -2.19
CA VAL A 69 10.58 -9.57 -2.16
C VAL A 69 11.51 -10.20 -3.18
N SER A 70 12.33 -11.14 -2.74
CA SER A 70 13.16 -11.96 -3.61
C SER A 70 12.34 -13.18 -4.05
N THR A 71 12.14 -13.34 -5.35
CA THR A 71 11.39 -14.44 -5.97
C THR A 71 12.34 -15.23 -6.87
N ALA A 72 11.89 -16.36 -7.43
CA ALA A 72 12.69 -17.16 -8.37
C ALA A 72 13.04 -16.37 -9.65
N ASP A 73 12.14 -15.48 -10.09
CA ASP A 73 12.27 -14.69 -11.31
C ASP A 73 12.99 -13.35 -11.09
N GLY A 74 13.42 -13.07 -9.87
CA GLY A 74 14.16 -11.85 -9.51
C GLY A 74 13.59 -11.11 -8.32
N VAL A 75 13.96 -9.84 -8.20
CA VAL A 75 13.63 -9.00 -7.04
C VAL A 75 12.49 -8.05 -7.38
N TRP A 76 11.42 -8.12 -6.59
CA TRP A 76 10.21 -7.31 -6.76
C TRP A 76 10.09 -6.29 -5.65
N ARG A 77 9.61 -5.09 -6.01
CA ARG A 77 9.17 -4.08 -5.04
C ARG A 77 7.65 -4.01 -5.06
N VAL A 78 7.02 -4.49 -4.00
CA VAL A 78 5.57 -4.65 -3.94
C VAL A 78 5.00 -3.78 -2.82
N PRO A 79 3.89 -3.04 -3.05
CA PRO A 79 3.18 -2.36 -1.96
C PRO A 79 2.78 -3.37 -0.88
N ALA A 80 2.98 -3.04 0.39
CA ALA A 80 2.69 -3.98 1.48
C ALA A 80 1.22 -4.41 1.53
N THR A 81 0.32 -3.55 1.08
CA THR A 81 -1.12 -3.84 0.98
C THR A 81 -1.47 -4.91 -0.06
N MET A 82 -0.56 -5.22 -1.00
CA MET A 82 -0.75 -6.25 -2.01
C MET A 82 -0.12 -7.59 -1.61
N LEU A 83 0.67 -7.61 -0.53
CA LEU A 83 1.33 -8.82 -0.05
C LEU A 83 0.41 -9.59 0.87
N LYS A 84 0.54 -10.91 0.80
CA LYS A 84 -0.10 -11.85 1.69
C LYS A 84 0.96 -12.78 2.26
N ALA A 85 0.86 -13.10 3.55
CA ALA A 85 1.64 -14.17 4.13
C ALA A 85 1.27 -15.49 3.43
N SER A 86 2.28 -16.32 3.14
CA SER A 86 2.07 -17.64 2.51
C SER A 86 1.60 -18.68 3.51
#